data_AF-A0A1W2F575-F1
#
_entry.id   AF-A0A1W2F575-F1
#
_cell.length_a   1.000
_cell.length_b   1.000
_cell.length_c   1.000
_cell.angle_alpha   90.00
_cell.angle_beta   90.00
_cell.angle_gamma   90.00
#
_symmetry.space_group_name_H-M   'P 1'
#
loop_
_entity.id
_entity.type
_entity.pdbx_description
1 polymer ?
#
loop_
_entity_poly.entity_id
_entity_poly.type
_entity_poly.pdbx_seq_one_letter_code
_entity_poly.pdbx_strand_id
1 'polypeptide(L)' 'MPSTVIHSFVHDHDSKKLTITFVSGIKYEYKNIPLRVYQMFKAAGSKGRYFNHYIKGKYKYKRLKT' A
#
# COMPACT_ATOMS: atom_id res chain seq x y z
N MET A 1 10.15 11.84 -3.39
CA MET A 1 11.15 10.78 -3.60
C MET A 1 10.45 9.58 -4.25
N PRO A 2 10.82 9.21 -5.49
CA PRO A 2 10.29 8.00 -6.12
C PRO A 2 10.70 6.77 -5.29
N SER A 3 9.78 5.81 -5.13
CA SER A 3 10.09 4.55 -4.46
C SER A 3 10.57 3.55 -5.51
N THR A 4 11.63 2.81 -5.21
CA THR A 4 12.20 1.80 -6.12
C THR A 4 11.28 0.59 -6.31
N VAL A 5 10.32 0.39 -5.41
CA VAL A 5 9.43 -0.79 -5.40
C VAL A 5 7.96 -0.44 -5.53
N ILE A 6 7.55 0.76 -5.11
CA ILE A 6 6.15 1.18 -5.13
C ILE A 6 5.99 2.31 -6.15
N HIS A 7 5.23 2.04 -7.20
CA HIS A 7 4.96 3.00 -8.26
C HIS A 7 3.87 4.00 -7.83
N SER A 8 2.74 3.49 -7.34
CA SER A 8 1.62 4.31 -6.88
C SER A 8 0.80 3.62 -5.80
N PHE A 9 -0.02 4.38 -5.09
CA PHE A 9 -0.97 3.86 -4.13
C PHE A 9 -2.22 4.73 -4.08
N VAL A 10 -3.37 4.10 -3.84
CA VAL A 10 -4.67 4.75 -3.74
C VAL A 10 -5.37 4.23 -2.49
N HIS A 11 -5.91 5.14 -1.69
CA HIS A 11 -6.68 4.80 -0.51
C HIS A 11 -8.13 5.21 -0.68
N ASP A 12 -9.03 4.25 -0.51
CA ASP A 12 -10.46 4.47 -0.41
C ASP A 12 -10.83 4.53 1.08
N HIS A 13 -11.23 5.72 1.51
CA HIS A 13 -11.55 6.01 2.91
C HIS A 13 -12.85 5.33 3.36
N ASP A 14 -13.82 5.19 2.46
CA ASP A 14 -15.13 4.61 2.78
C ASP A 14 -15.00 3.10 2.96
N SER A 15 -14.22 2.44 2.08
CA SER A 15 -14.03 0.99 2.15
C SER A 15 -12.80 0.54 2.94
N LYS A 16 -12.01 1.48 3.49
CA LYS A 16 -10.75 1.23 4.23
C LYS A 16 -9.78 0.33 3.46
N LYS A 17 -9.69 0.56 2.14
CA LYS A 17 -8.84 -0.21 1.23
C LYS A 17 -7.65 0.62 0.80
N LEU A 18 -6.49 -0.04 0.75
CA LEU A 18 -5.28 0.50 0.17
C LEU A 18 -4.86 -0.35 -1.03
N THR A 19 -4.95 0.23 -2.21
CA THR A 19 -4.42 -0.37 -3.43
C THR A 19 -2.99 0.09 -3.64
N ILE A 20 -2.07 -0.84 -3.82
CA ILE A 20 -0.66 -0.59 -4.08
C ILE A 20 -0.31 -1.15 -5.46
N THR A 21 0.25 -0.29 -6.31
CA THR A 21 0.84 -0.65 -7.59
C THR A 21 2.35 -0.71 -7.42
N PHE A 22 2.94 -1.88 -7.68
CA PHE A 22 4.39 -2.05 -7.66
C PHE A 22 4.99 -1.57 -8.99
N VAL A 23 6.29 -1.27 -8.99
CA VAL A 23 7.01 -0.86 -10.22
C VAL A 23 6.95 -1.94 -11.31
N SER A 24 6.77 -3.21 -10.94
CA SER A 24 6.52 -4.31 -11.89
C SER A 24 5.13 -4.27 -12.55
N GLY A 25 4.26 -3.32 -12.19
CA GLY A 25 2.88 -3.24 -12.66
C GLY A 25 1.89 -4.11 -11.88
N ILE A 26 2.36 -5.00 -11.00
CA ILE A 26 1.47 -5.84 -10.19
C ILE A 26 0.70 -4.96 -9.19
N LYS A 27 -0.61 -5.19 -9.08
CA LYS A 27 -1.50 -4.49 -8.15
C LYS A 27 -2.01 -5.40 -7.05
N TYR A 28 -1.97 -4.90 -5.82
CA TYR A 28 -2.55 -5.56 -4.65
C TYR A 28 -3.50 -4.61 -3.93
N GLU A 29 -4.67 -5.12 -3.54
CA GLU A 29 -5.62 -4.43 -2.69
C GLU A 29 -5.52 -4.99 -1.27
N TYR A 30 -5.16 -4.15 -0.31
CA TYR A 30 -5.15 -4.44 1.11
C TYR A 30 -6.43 -3.93 1.76
N LYS A 31 -7.05 -4.73 2.61
CA LYS A 31 -8.31 -4.41 3.30
C LYS A 31 -8.08 -4.09 4.77
N ASN A 32 -9.02 -3.34 5.35
CA ASN A 32 -9.04 -2.97 6.77
C ASN A 32 -7.78 -2.23 7.21
N ILE A 33 -7.24 -1.38 6.34
CA ILE A 33 -6.07 -0.55 6.67
C ILE A 33 -6.55 0.59 7.58
N PRO A 34 -6.01 0.73 8.80
CA PRO A 34 -6.34 1.87 9.66
C PRO A 34 -5.87 3.19 9.03
N LEU A 35 -6.65 4.26 9.21
CA LEU A 35 -6.31 5.59 8.69
C LEU A 35 -4.90 6.03 9.09
N ARG A 36 -4.50 5.76 10.34
CA ARG A 36 -3.15 6.05 10.85
C ARG A 36 -2.06 5.36 10.03
N VAL A 37 -2.26 4.11 9.64
CA VAL A 37 -1.28 3.33 8.85
C VAL A 37 -1.16 3.90 7.45
N TYR A 38 -2.28 4.32 6.85
CA TYR A 38 -2.27 5.01 5.57
C TYR A 38 -1.57 6.38 5.65
N GLN A 39 -1.87 7.19 6.65
CA GLN A 39 -1.24 8.51 6.84
C GLN A 39 0.28 8.37 7.03
N MET A 40 0.71 7.44 7.87
CA MET A 40 2.14 7.14 8.07
C MET A 40 2.79 6.59 6.81
N PHE A 41 2.10 5.74 6.05
CA PHE A 41 2.58 5.27 4.75
C PHE A 41 2.76 6.43 3.77
N LYS A 42 1.78 7.36 3.70
CA LYS A 42 1.84 8.57 2.86
C LYS A 42 2.99 9.49 3.26
N ALA A 43 3.27 9.65 4.56
CA ALA A 43 4.36 10.46 5.09
C ALA A 43 5.75 9.79 5.02
N ALA A 44 5.83 8.45 4.93
CA ALA A 44 7.10 7.73 5.00
C ALA A 44 8.09 8.13 3.90
N GLY A 45 9.34 8.44 4.29
CA GLY A 45 10.42 8.76 3.35
C GLY A 45 10.79 7.58 2.43
N SER A 46 10.65 6.34 2.90
CA SER A 46 10.78 5.13 2.10
C SER A 46 9.49 4.31 2.12
N LYS A 47 8.73 4.38 1.03
CA LYS A 47 7.47 3.64 0.87
C LYS A 47 7.69 2.13 0.94
N GLY A 48 8.73 1.63 0.26
CA GLY A 48 9.08 0.21 0.29
C GLY A 48 9.39 -0.33 1.68
N ARG A 49 10.24 0.39 2.44
CA ARG A 49 10.59 0.01 3.82
C ARG A 49 9.36 0.00 4.71
N TYR A 50 8.53 1.05 4.65
CA TYR A 50 7.30 1.11 5.45
C TYR A 50 6.35 -0.03 5.10
N PHE A 51 6.10 -0.26 3.80
CA PHE A 51 5.24 -1.34 3.34
C PHE A 51 5.69 -2.71 3.87
N ASN A 52 6.98 -3.03 3.75
CA ASN A 52 7.52 -4.30 4.21
C ASN A 52 7.38 -4.51 5.72
N HIS A 53 7.57 -3.46 6.54
CA HIS A 53 7.49 -3.59 7.99
C HIS A 53 6.07 -3.51 8.54
N TYR A 54 5.21 -2.68 7.96
CA TYR A 54 3.93 -2.32 8.57
C TYR A 54 2.70 -2.85 7.82
N ILE A 55 2.82 -3.26 6.56
CA ILE A 55 1.66 -3.64 5.73
C ILE A 55 1.78 -5.09 5.24
N LYS A 56 2.92 -5.47 4.67
CA LYS A 56 3.15 -6.80 4.08
C LYS A 56 2.95 -7.88 5.14
N GLY A 57 2.08 -8.85 4.84
CA GLY A 57 1.76 -9.97 5.74
C GLY A 57 0.92 -9.62 6.97
N LYS A 58 0.61 -8.33 7.21
CA LYS A 58 -0.16 -7.88 8.38
C LYS A 58 -1.64 -7.64 8.10
N TYR A 59 -2.01 -7.46 6.84
CA TYR A 59 -3.39 -7.22 6.42
C TYR A 59 -3.81 -8.22 5.36
N LYS A 60 -5.11 -8.54 5.32
CA LYS A 60 -5.70 -9.35 4.26
C LYS A 60 -5.55 -8.60 2.94
N TYR A 61 -5.09 -9.30 1.91
CA TYR A 61 -4.89 -8.73 0.59
C TYR A 61 -5.39 -9.66 -0.50
N LYS A 62 -5.69 -9.08 -1.67
CA LYS A 62 -5.88 -9.82 -2.91
C LYS A 62 -5.03 -9.20 -4.01
N ARG A 63 -4.50 -10.05 -4.89
CA ARG A 63 -3.92 -9.59 -6.14
C ARG A 63 -5.05 -9.16 -7.07
N LEU A 64 -4.96 -7.97 -7.64
CA LEU A 64 -5.85 -7.53 -8.70
C LEU A 64 -5.28 -8.03 -10.03
N LYS A 65 -6.07 -8.81 -10.77
CA LYS A 65 -5.77 -9.06 -12.18
C LYS A 65 -6.16 -7.79 -12.92
N THR A 66 -5.25 -7.29 -13.75
CA THR A 66 -5.60 -6.30 -14.77
C THR A 66 -6.41 -7.00 -15.84
#